data_AF-A0A3C1P6W2-F1
#
_entry.id   AF-A0A3C1P6W2-F1
#
_cell.length_a   1.000
_cell.length_b   1.000
_cell.length_c   1.000
_cell.angle_alpha   90.00
_cell.angle_beta   90.00
_cell.angle_gamma   90.00
#
_symmetry.space_group_name_H-M   'P 1'
#
loop_
_entity.id
_entity.type
_entity.pdbx_description
1 polymer ?
#
loop_
_entity_poly.entity_id
_entity_poly.type
_entity_poly.pdbx_seq_one_letter_code
_entity_poly.pdbx_strand_id
1 'polypeptide(L)' 'YKANLEKLASGDVIKVAEVVRDLWRRERERGLSAGEKRMLAKARQILVSELALAEKTNEVKAEAILDEVLAS' A
#
# COMPACT_ATOMS: atom_id res chain seq x y z
N TYR A 1 -14.86 0.81 0.82
CA TYR A 1 -14.50 0.06 2.04
C TYR A 1 -14.61 -1.46 1.85
N LYS A 2 -15.78 -2.05 1.59
CA LYS A 2 -15.93 -3.51 1.36
C LYS A 2 -15.04 -4.07 0.24
N ALA A 3 -15.01 -3.42 -0.93
CA ALA A 3 -14.20 -3.86 -2.06
C ALA A 3 -12.68 -3.88 -1.76
N ASN A 4 -12.18 -2.91 -0.99
CA ASN A 4 -10.76 -2.85 -0.63
C ASN A 4 -10.37 -3.93 0.38
N LEU A 5 -11.31 -4.32 1.27
CA LEU A 5 -11.11 -5.44 2.18
C LEU A 5 -11.03 -6.77 1.45
N GLU A 6 -11.89 -6.99 0.45
CA GLU A 6 -11.85 -8.19 -0.39
C GLU A 6 -10.57 -8.26 -1.24
N LYS A 7 -10.12 -7.11 -1.77
CA LYS A 7 -8.83 -6.99 -2.48
C LYS A 7 -7.65 -7.35 -1.57
N LEU A 8 -7.62 -6.82 -0.34
CA LEU A 8 -6.59 -7.15 0.65
C LEU A 8 -6.61 -8.61 1.10
N ALA A 9 -7.79 -9.22 1.20
CA ALA A 9 -7.94 -10.63 1.57
C ALA A 9 -7.57 -11.60 0.44
N SER A 10 -7.51 -11.13 -0.80
CA SER A 10 -7.22 -11.98 -1.97
C SER A 10 -5.76 -12.40 -2.10
N GLY A 11 -4.83 -11.72 -1.41
CA GLY A 11 -3.39 -11.99 -1.51
C GLY A 11 -2.76 -11.59 -2.85
N ASP A 12 -3.53 -10.99 -3.76
CA ASP A 12 -3.04 -10.52 -5.05
C ASP A 12 -2.29 -9.18 -4.88
N VAL A 13 -0.98 -9.22 -5.08
CA VAL A 13 -0.08 -8.06 -4.92
C VAL A 13 -0.49 -6.88 -5.79
N ILE A 14 -1.05 -7.12 -6.99
CA ILE A 14 -1.49 -6.06 -7.89
C ILE A 14 -2.69 -5.33 -7.29
N LYS A 15 -3.63 -6.06 -6.71
CA LYS A 15 -4.80 -5.46 -6.04
C LYS A 15 -4.41 -4.70 -4.77
N VAL A 16 -3.41 -5.18 -4.03
CA VAL A 16 -2.86 -4.46 -2.88
C VAL A 16 -2.22 -3.15 -3.33
N ALA A 17 -1.43 -3.17 -4.41
CA ALA A 17 -0.82 -1.97 -4.99
C ALA A 17 -1.87 -0.94 -5.45
N GLU A 18 -2.97 -1.38 -6.07
CA GLU A 18 -4.10 -0.49 -6.39
C GLU A 18 -4.66 0.21 -5.15
N VAL A 19 -4.88 -0.53 -4.06
CA VAL A 19 -5.42 0.03 -2.81
C VAL A 19 -4.46 1.04 -2.19
N VAL A 20 -3.15 0.76 -2.19
CA VAL A 20 -2.12 1.70 -1.71
C VAL A 20 -2.15 2.98 -2.53
N ARG A 21 -2.07 2.87 -3.86
CA ARG A 21 -2.07 4.03 -4.77
C ARG A 21 -3.31 4.90 -4.60
N ASP A 22 -4.49 4.29 -4.58
CA ASP A 22 -5.76 5.00 -4.54
C ASP A 22 -5.95 5.72 -3.18
N LEU A 23 -5.59 5.07 -2.07
CA LEU A 23 -5.67 5.68 -0.73
C LEU A 23 -4.61 6.76 -0.52
N TRP A 24 -3.38 6.55 -1.01
CA TRP A 24 -2.29 7.53 -0.91
C TRP A 24 -2.63 8.82 -1.67
N ARG A 25 -3.15 8.69 -2.90
CA ARG A 25 -3.60 9.85 -3.68
C ARG A 25 -4.75 10.59 -2.99
N ARG A 26 -5.73 9.83 -2.46
CA ARG A 26 -6.88 10.39 -1.75
C ARG A 26 -6.48 11.12 -0.46
N GLU A 27 -5.46 10.63 0.25
CA GLU A 27 -4.91 11.29 1.42
C GLU A 27 -4.40 12.70 1.10
N ARG A 28 -3.67 12.85 -0.01
CA ARG A 28 -3.14 14.14 -0.47
C ARG A 28 -4.22 15.11 -0.96
N GLU A 29 -5.26 14.59 -1.60
CA GLU A 29 -6.31 15.43 -2.20
C GLU A 29 -7.36 15.90 -1.17
N ARG A 30 -7.86 15.00 -0.32
CA ARG A 30 -9.04 15.25 0.54
C ARG A 30 -8.88 14.76 1.98
N GLY A 31 -7.76 14.10 2.30
CA GLY A 31 -7.58 13.42 3.56
C GLY A 31 -8.30 12.08 3.66
N LEU A 32 -7.91 11.27 4.65
CA LEU A 32 -8.46 9.95 4.92
C LEU A 32 -9.16 9.90 6.28
N SER A 33 -10.23 9.12 6.37
CA SER A 33 -10.83 8.75 7.65
C SER A 33 -9.90 7.84 8.46
N ALA A 34 -10.13 7.70 9.76
CA ALA A 34 -9.33 6.83 10.63
C ALA A 34 -9.30 5.36 10.14
N GLY A 35 -10.41 4.87 9.56
CA GLY A 35 -10.48 3.53 8.99
C GLY A 35 -9.66 3.38 7.71
N GLU A 36 -9.71 4.38 6.82
CA GLU A 36 -8.91 4.40 5.59
C GLU A 36 -7.41 4.54 5.87
N LYS A 37 -7.01 5.35 6.87
CA LYS A 37 -5.61 5.44 7.29
C LYS A 37 -5.06 4.09 7.76
N ARG A 38 -5.83 3.36 8.58
CA ARG A 38 -5.45 1.99 9.01
C ARG A 38 -5.36 1.04 7.82
N MET A 39 -6.28 1.16 6.87
CA MET A 39 -6.27 0.35 5.64
C MET A 39 -5.04 0.64 4.78
N LEU A 40 -4.69 1.92 4.60
CA LEU A 40 -3.48 2.34 3.87
C LEU A 40 -2.22 1.81 4.55
N ALA A 41 -2.10 1.96 5.87
CA ALA A 41 -0.96 1.44 6.63
C ALA A 41 -0.81 -0.08 6.46
N LYS A 42 -1.91 -0.83 6.57
CA LYS A 42 -1.90 -2.30 6.38
C LYS A 42 -1.55 -2.68 4.94
N ALA A 43 -2.10 -1.98 3.95
CA ALA A 43 -1.81 -2.24 2.54
C ALA A 43 -0.35 -1.94 2.18
N ARG A 44 0.21 -0.83 2.71
CA ARG A 44 1.65 -0.50 2.56
C ARG A 44 2.52 -1.60 3.16
N GLN A 45 2.21 -2.06 4.37
CA GLN A 45 3.01 -3.10 5.03
C GLN A 45 3.05 -4.38 4.20
N ILE A 46 1.91 -4.85 3.69
CA ILE A 46 1.85 -6.05 2.83
C ILE A 46 2.69 -5.83 1.56
N LEU A 47 2.52 -4.69 0.88
CA LEU A 47 3.24 -4.38 -0.36
C LEU A 47 4.77 -4.27 -0.15
N VAL A 48 5.20 -3.67 0.95
CA VAL A 48 6.62 -3.56 1.33
C VAL A 48 7.21 -4.93 1.58
N SER A 49 6.51 -5.82 2.31
CA SER A 49 7.01 -7.18 2.56
C SER A 49 7.11 -7.99 1.26
N GLU A 50 6.15 -7.88 0.34
CA GLU A 50 6.22 -8.53 -0.99
C GLU A 50 7.38 -7.97 -1.83
N LEU A 51 7.56 -6.65 -1.84
CA LEU A 51 8.64 -5.99 -2.57
C LEU A 51 10.01 -6.36 -2.00
N ALA A 52 10.14 -6.43 -0.66
CA ALA A 52 11.36 -6.87 0.02
C ALA A 52 11.75 -8.30 -0.37
N LEU A 53 10.76 -9.21 -0.45
CA LEU A 53 10.96 -10.58 -0.89
C LEU A 53 11.35 -10.67 -2.37
N ALA A 54 10.67 -9.92 -3.24
CA ALA A 54 10.92 -9.91 -4.68
C ALA A 54 12.31 -9.36 -5.04
N GLU A 55 12.70 -8.24 -4.43
CA GLU A 55 13.97 -7.55 -4.66
C GLU A 55 15.13 -8.10 -3.81
N LYS A 56 14.87 -9.13 -2.97
CA LYS A 56 15.83 -9.69 -2.00
C LYS A 56 16.50 -8.61 -1.15
N THR A 57 15.72 -7.63 -0.74
CA THR A 57 16.16 -6.47 0.02
C THR A 57 15.49 -6.47 1.40
N ASN A 58 15.83 -5.50 2.25
CA ASN A 58 15.17 -5.35 3.53
C ASN A 58 13.93 -4.44 3.41
N GLU A 59 13.02 -4.54 4.38
CA GLU A 59 11.78 -3.74 4.39
C GLU A 59 12.06 -2.23 4.35
N VAL A 60 13.15 -1.77 4.96
CA VAL A 60 13.53 -0.34 4.96
C VAL A 60 13.83 0.16 3.55
N LYS A 61 14.60 -0.60 2.76
CA LYS A 61 14.90 -0.24 1.36
C LYS A 61 13.66 -0.37 0.48
N ALA A 62 12.85 -1.41 0.69
CA ALA A 62 11.60 -1.58 -0.04
C ALA A 62 10.61 -0.45 0.24
N GLU A 63 10.52 0.01 1.49
CA GLU A 63 9.69 1.16 1.86
C GLU A 63 10.18 2.44 1.19
N ALA A 64 11.50 2.68 1.16
CA ALA A 64 12.07 3.82 0.45
C ALA A 64 11.76 3.81 -1.05
N ILE A 65 11.87 2.64 -1.71
CA ILE A 65 11.49 2.48 -3.13
C ILE A 65 10.01 2.77 -3.32
N LEU A 66 9.15 2.24 -2.45
CA LEU A 66 7.71 2.46 -2.53
C LEU A 66 7.38 3.96 -2.39
N ASP A 67 8.02 4.66 -1.46
CA ASP A 67 7.82 6.09 -1.26
C ASP A 67 8.33 6.93 -2.44
N GLU A 68 9.46 6.57 -3.05
CA GLU A 68 9.98 7.20 -4.27
C GLU A 68 9.01 7.04 -5.44
N VAL A 69 8.47 5.83 -5.63
CA VAL A 69 7.49 5.54 -6.70
C VAL A 69 6.17 6.28 -6.48
N LEU A 70 5.70 6.37 -5.23
CA LEU A 70 4.47 7.10 -4.92
C LEU A 70 4.64 8.63 -5.08
N ALA A 71 5.83 9.16 -4.78
CA ALA A 71 6.11 10.59 -4.88
C ALA A 71 6.23 11.12 -6.33
N SER A 72 6.43 10.22 -7.30
CA SER A 72 6.54 10.50 -8.76
C SER A 72 5.17 10.70 -9.40
#